data_AF-A0A961TNN9-F1
#
_entry.id   AF-A0A961TNN9-F1
#
_cell.length_a   1.000
_cell.length_b   1.000
_cell.length_c   1.000
_cell.angle_alpha   90.00
_cell.angle_beta   90.00
_cell.angle_gamma   90.00
#
_symmetry.space_group_name_H-M   'P 1'
#
loop_
_entity.id
_entity.type
_entity.pdbx_description
1 polymer ?
#
loop_
_entity_poly.entity_id
_entity_poly.type
_entity_poly.pdbx_seq_one_letter_code
_entity_poly.pdbx_strand_id
1 'polypeptide(L)'
;NTTKALRGHFAKASVEPKRKVVEFRVSPDNLIDVGSEITADHFVEGQLVDVTGTSIGKGFAGAMKRHNFGGLRATHGVSVSHRSHGSTGNRQDPGKVFKNKKMAGHMGQTRVTTQNLQVVRTDAERGLILIKGAVPGSKGSWILVRDAIKAALPDNAPKPAAIRAVAAASTSQPVADAPAEAPAAEAAAEGGNE
;
A
#
# COMPACT_ATOMS: atom_id res chain seq x y z
N ASN A 1 -15.95 4.06 -10.26
CA ASN A 1 -14.77 4.94 -10.50
C ASN A 1 -13.51 4.16 -10.83
N THR A 2 -13.53 3.30 -11.86
CA THR A 2 -12.35 2.58 -12.37
C THR A 2 -12.27 2.81 -13.87
N THR A 3 -11.08 3.16 -14.37
CA THR A 3 -10.86 3.43 -15.80
C THR A 3 -11.08 2.16 -16.63
N LYS A 4 -11.46 2.31 -17.91
CA LYS A 4 -11.71 1.18 -18.82
C LYS A 4 -10.48 0.26 -18.96
N ALA A 5 -9.28 0.85 -19.04
CA ALA A 5 -8.02 0.12 -19.12
C ALA A 5 -7.80 -0.79 -17.89
N LEU A 6 -7.95 -0.24 -16.68
CA LEU A 6 -7.79 -1.03 -15.45
C LEU A 6 -8.87 -2.10 -15.32
N ARG A 7 -10.10 -1.84 -15.76
CA ARG A 7 -11.18 -2.84 -15.75
C ARG A 7 -10.84 -4.05 -16.61
N GLY A 8 -10.29 -3.84 -17.80
CA GLY A 8 -9.83 -4.92 -18.67
C GLY A 8 -8.67 -5.72 -18.05
N HIS A 9 -7.75 -5.04 -17.36
CA HIS A 9 -6.66 -5.71 -16.63
C HIS A 9 -7.18 -6.62 -15.51
N PHE A 10 -8.10 -6.12 -14.67
CA PHE A 10 -8.71 -6.92 -13.60
C PHE A 10 -9.55 -8.09 -14.12
N ALA A 11 -10.29 -7.90 -15.22
CA ALA A 11 -11.08 -8.95 -15.84
C ALA A 11 -10.22 -10.11 -16.38
N LYS A 12 -9.06 -9.81 -16.99
CA LYS A 12 -8.10 -10.85 -17.43
C LYS A 12 -7.52 -11.67 -16.29
N ALA A 13 -7.36 -11.04 -15.12
CA ALA A 13 -6.88 -11.69 -13.91
C ALA A 13 -8.00 -12.39 -13.11
N SER A 14 -9.27 -12.27 -13.52
CA SER A 14 -10.44 -12.75 -12.77
C SER A 14 -10.52 -12.22 -11.33
N VAL A 15 -10.02 -11.00 -11.08
CA VAL A 15 -10.04 -10.35 -9.76
C VAL A 15 -10.93 -9.12 -9.78
N GLU A 16 -11.60 -8.85 -8.67
CA GLU A 16 -12.40 -7.63 -8.50
C GLU A 16 -11.54 -6.35 -8.55
N PRO A 17 -12.05 -5.23 -9.10
CA PRO A 17 -11.32 -3.96 -9.11
C PRO A 17 -10.92 -3.49 -7.71
N LYS A 18 -9.62 -3.35 -7.47
CA LYS A 18 -9.08 -2.88 -6.18
C LYS A 18 -8.77 -1.37 -6.19
N ARG A 19 -8.77 -0.75 -5.00
CA ARG A 19 -8.54 0.69 -4.83
C ARG A 19 -7.08 1.10 -4.99
N LYS A 20 -6.14 0.22 -4.67
CA LYS A 20 -4.69 0.45 -4.80
C LYS A 20 -4.02 -0.83 -5.27
N VAL A 21 -3.08 -0.70 -6.20
CA VAL A 21 -2.25 -1.80 -6.72
C VAL A 21 -0.80 -1.45 -6.38
N VAL A 22 -0.06 -2.42 -5.84
CA VAL A 22 1.34 -2.25 -5.44
C VAL A 22 2.10 -3.55 -5.70
N GLU A 23 3.38 -3.43 -6.01
CA GLU A 23 4.26 -4.55 -6.28
C GLU A 23 5.20 -4.82 -5.10
N PHE A 24 5.46 -6.10 -4.85
CA PHE A 24 6.48 -6.58 -3.93
C PHE A 24 7.51 -7.37 -4.72
N ARG A 25 8.80 -7.11 -4.46
CA ARG A 25 9.89 -7.86 -5.09
C ARG A 25 10.14 -9.12 -4.27
N VAL A 26 9.98 -10.28 -4.88
CA VAL A 26 10.13 -11.60 -4.26
C VAL A 26 11.03 -12.48 -5.12
N SER A 27 11.58 -13.55 -4.52
CA SER A 27 12.27 -14.60 -5.28
C SER A 27 11.26 -15.46 -6.06
N PRO A 28 11.69 -16.17 -7.12
CA PRO A 28 10.81 -17.04 -7.90
C PRO A 28 10.06 -18.08 -7.08
N ASP A 29 10.69 -18.59 -6.01
CA ASP A 29 10.11 -19.61 -5.13
C ASP A 29 8.97 -19.08 -4.24
N ASN A 30 8.85 -17.75 -4.12
CA ASN A 30 7.84 -17.08 -3.29
C ASN A 30 6.75 -16.41 -4.14
N LEU A 31 6.57 -16.86 -5.38
CA LEU A 31 5.46 -16.42 -6.22
C LEU A 31 4.16 -17.07 -5.74
N ILE A 32 3.08 -16.29 -5.81
CA ILE A 32 1.73 -16.70 -5.41
C ILE A 32 0.85 -16.68 -6.64
N ASP A 33 -0.06 -17.65 -6.75
CA ASP A 33 -1.02 -17.73 -7.84
C ASP A 33 -1.96 -16.52 -7.87
N VAL A 34 -2.26 -16.05 -9.08
CA VAL A 34 -3.14 -14.90 -9.30
C VAL A 34 -4.54 -15.21 -8.76
N GLY A 35 -5.08 -14.29 -7.96
CA GLY A 35 -6.40 -14.44 -7.34
C GLY A 35 -6.38 -14.94 -5.90
N SER A 36 -5.23 -15.36 -5.38
CA SER A 36 -5.07 -15.75 -3.98
C SER A 36 -5.26 -14.58 -3.02
N GLU A 37 -6.00 -14.80 -1.93
CA GLU A 37 -6.19 -13.81 -0.86
C GLU A 37 -5.18 -14.05 0.28
N ILE A 38 -4.41 -13.01 0.62
CA ILE A 38 -3.42 -13.04 1.71
C ILE A 38 -4.10 -12.59 3.01
N THR A 39 -3.99 -13.38 4.07
CA THR A 39 -4.54 -13.08 5.39
C THR A 39 -3.52 -12.44 6.34
N ALA A 40 -3.98 -11.93 7.48
CA ALA A 40 -3.12 -11.34 8.50
C ALA A 40 -2.15 -12.36 9.14
N ASP A 41 -2.47 -13.66 9.09
CA ASP A 41 -1.63 -14.76 9.57
C ASP A 41 -0.34 -14.95 8.76
N HIS A 42 -0.16 -14.19 7.68
CA HIS A 42 1.10 -14.17 6.94
C HIS A 42 2.26 -13.71 7.84
N PHE A 43 1.97 -12.88 8.84
CA PHE A 43 2.94 -12.45 9.83
C PHE A 43 2.77 -13.23 11.13
N VAL A 44 3.90 -13.50 11.79
CA VAL A 44 3.92 -14.22 13.06
C VAL A 44 4.24 -13.28 14.21
N GLU A 45 3.70 -13.57 15.39
CA GLU A 45 4.02 -12.83 16.61
C GLU A 45 5.53 -12.86 16.89
N GLY A 46 6.10 -11.70 17.22
CA GLY A 46 7.54 -11.53 17.45
C GLY A 46 8.36 -11.28 16.18
N GLN A 47 7.81 -11.45 14.97
CA GLN A 47 8.49 -11.16 13.72
C GLN A 47 8.84 -9.67 13.60
N LEU A 48 10.01 -9.39 13.00
CA LEU A 48 10.42 -8.03 12.64
C LEU A 48 10.02 -7.71 11.19
N VAL A 49 9.37 -6.56 11.01
CA VAL A 49 8.85 -6.10 9.71
C VAL A 49 9.32 -4.68 9.39
N ASP A 50 9.44 -4.41 8.09
CA ASP A 50 9.68 -3.08 7.54
C ASP A 50 8.34 -2.48 7.09
N VAL A 51 8.00 -1.30 7.62
CA VAL A 51 6.73 -0.64 7.34
C VAL A 51 6.96 0.62 6.51
N THR A 52 6.37 0.66 5.32
CA THR A 52 6.53 1.78 4.38
C THR A 52 5.22 2.49 4.13
N GLY A 53 5.21 3.81 4.27
CA GLY A 53 4.02 4.62 4.09
C GLY A 53 4.35 6.03 3.62
N THR A 54 3.30 6.79 3.30
CA THR A 54 3.44 8.21 2.97
C THR A 54 3.33 9.02 4.26
N SER A 55 4.40 9.76 4.61
CA SER A 55 4.44 10.61 5.80
C SER A 55 3.39 11.73 5.75
N ILE A 56 2.95 12.17 6.94
CA ILE A 56 1.99 13.27 7.08
C ILE A 56 2.55 14.55 6.48
N GLY A 57 1.79 15.18 5.58
CA GLY A 57 2.11 16.47 4.98
C GLY A 57 2.08 17.61 6.01
N LYS A 58 3.10 18.46 5.99
CA LYS A 58 3.21 19.65 6.86
C LYS A 58 3.19 20.96 6.05
N GLY A 59 2.93 20.89 4.74
CA GLY A 59 2.89 22.03 3.83
C GLY A 59 4.26 22.67 3.63
N PHE A 60 4.28 23.97 3.33
CA PHE A 60 5.52 24.74 3.26
C PHE A 60 6.07 24.99 4.67
N ALA A 61 7.22 24.41 4.97
CA ALA A 61 7.88 24.52 6.27
C ALA A 61 9.13 25.43 6.18
N GLY A 62 9.25 26.33 7.16
CA GLY A 62 10.46 27.15 7.34
C GLY A 62 11.69 26.31 7.74
N ALA A 63 12.88 26.91 7.66
CA ALA A 63 14.15 26.20 7.89
C ALA A 63 14.26 25.58 9.30
N MET A 64 13.73 26.25 10.33
CA MET A 64 13.71 25.72 11.69
C MET A 64 12.89 24.44 11.81
N LYS A 65 11.65 24.41 11.29
CA LYS A 65 10.78 23.22 11.37
C LYS A 65 11.26 22.07 10.47
N ARG A 66 11.82 22.41 9.30
CA ARG A 66 12.23 21.43 8.29
C ARG A 66 13.58 20.79 8.60
N HIS A 67 14.52 21.55 9.13
CA HIS A 67 15.93 21.14 9.31
C HIS A 67 16.45 21.32 10.74
N ASN A 68 15.59 21.66 11.71
CA ASN A 68 15.95 21.89 13.11
C ASN A 68 17.04 22.97 13.30
N PHE A 69 17.01 24.04 12.50
CA PHE A 69 17.93 25.17 12.65
C PHE A 69 17.67 25.93 13.97
N GLY A 70 18.74 26.43 14.60
CA GLY A 70 18.68 27.10 15.92
C GLY A 70 18.04 28.50 15.92
N GLY A 71 17.95 29.17 14.77
CA GLY A 71 17.44 30.54 14.68
C GLY A 71 18.45 31.59 15.19
N LEU A 72 17.99 32.83 15.36
CA LEU A 72 18.76 33.93 15.93
C LEU A 72 18.26 34.28 17.35
N ARG A 73 19.00 35.16 18.05
CA ARG A 73 18.58 35.68 19.36
C ARG A 73 17.22 36.39 19.27
N ALA A 74 16.49 36.43 20.38
CA ALA A 74 15.16 37.03 20.44
C ALA A 74 15.18 38.53 20.83
N THR A 75 15.98 38.92 21.82
CA THR A 75 15.86 40.24 22.48
C THR A 75 17.07 41.16 22.27
N HIS A 76 18.25 40.62 22.00
CA HIS A 76 19.50 41.39 21.93
C HIS A 76 19.81 41.85 20.50
N GLY A 77 19.12 42.91 20.06
CA GLY A 77 19.47 43.67 18.83
C GLY A 77 19.17 42.98 17.51
N VAL A 78 18.48 41.84 17.52
CA VAL A 78 18.03 41.16 16.28
C VAL A 78 16.81 41.89 15.74
N SER A 79 16.91 42.39 14.50
CA SER A 79 15.80 43.04 13.81
C SER A 79 15.16 42.08 12.81
N VAL A 80 13.88 41.74 13.02
CA VAL A 80 12.96 40.98 12.13
C VAL A 80 13.39 39.53 11.77
N SER A 81 14.62 39.13 12.06
CA SER A 81 15.26 37.92 11.53
C SER A 81 15.32 36.74 12.50
N HIS A 82 14.59 36.78 13.62
CA HIS A 82 14.59 35.79 14.71
C HIS A 82 14.52 34.32 14.24
N ARG A 83 13.73 34.04 13.18
CA ARG A 83 13.52 32.69 12.63
C ARG A 83 14.05 32.53 11.20
N SER A 84 14.90 33.44 10.76
CA SER A 84 15.54 33.40 9.44
C SER A 84 16.53 32.24 9.34
N HIS A 85 16.89 31.87 8.11
CA HIS A 85 17.82 30.76 7.84
C HIS A 85 19.31 31.15 7.98
N GLY A 86 19.62 32.43 8.25
CA GLY A 86 21.00 32.93 8.27
C GLY A 86 21.67 32.94 6.89
N SER A 87 22.99 32.81 6.84
CA SER A 87 23.73 32.83 5.56
C SER A 87 23.46 31.60 4.68
N THR A 88 23.27 31.83 3.38
CA THR A 88 23.06 30.77 2.39
C THR A 88 24.36 30.29 1.74
N GLY A 89 25.44 31.06 1.79
CA GLY A 89 26.71 30.77 1.11
C GLY A 89 27.86 31.69 1.52
N ASN A 90 28.96 31.61 0.76
CA ASN A 90 30.15 32.46 0.93
C ASN A 90 30.10 33.64 -0.07
N ARG A 91 31.07 34.57 0.04
CA ARG A 91 31.20 35.78 -0.80
C ARG A 91 31.68 35.43 -2.23
N GLN A 92 32.90 35.86 -2.61
CA GLN A 92 33.37 35.84 -4.01
C GLN A 92 33.59 34.42 -4.52
N ASP A 93 34.34 33.62 -3.77
CA ASP A 93 34.57 32.21 -4.08
C ASP A 93 33.73 31.36 -3.11
N PRO A 94 32.75 30.56 -3.57
CA PRO A 94 32.43 30.11 -4.95
C PRO A 94 31.34 30.92 -5.69
N GLY A 95 30.88 32.06 -5.14
CA GLY A 95 29.92 32.97 -5.81
C GLY A 95 28.52 32.39 -6.08
N LYS A 96 28.17 31.27 -5.44
CA LYS A 96 26.89 30.58 -5.65
C LYS A 96 26.43 29.80 -4.42
N VAL A 97 25.14 29.48 -4.38
CA VAL A 97 24.59 28.53 -3.41
C VAL A 97 24.82 27.10 -3.92
N PHE A 98 25.35 26.23 -3.06
CA PHE A 98 25.57 24.82 -3.41
C PHE A 98 24.24 24.06 -3.59
N LYS A 99 24.27 23.02 -4.43
CA LYS A 99 23.15 22.08 -4.57
C LYS A 99 22.85 21.40 -3.23
N ASN A 100 21.58 21.05 -3.00
CA ASN A 100 21.10 20.45 -1.76
C ASN A 100 21.33 21.31 -0.49
N LYS A 101 21.53 22.63 -0.64
CA LYS A 101 21.54 23.55 0.50
C LYS A 101 20.20 23.48 1.22
N LYS A 102 20.25 23.28 2.54
CA LYS A 102 19.08 23.22 3.41
C LYS A 102 18.37 24.58 3.45
N MET A 103 17.16 24.63 2.90
CA MET A 103 16.30 25.81 2.85
C MET A 103 14.86 25.47 3.26
N ALA A 104 14.02 26.49 3.41
CA ALA A 104 12.57 26.30 3.55
C ALA A 104 11.98 25.57 2.33
N GLY A 105 10.83 24.94 2.48
CA GLY A 105 10.17 24.22 1.39
C GLY A 105 9.12 23.23 1.88
N HIS A 106 8.53 22.49 0.94
CA HIS A 106 7.54 21.48 1.27
C HIS A 106 8.13 20.38 2.18
N MET A 107 7.38 20.01 3.22
CA MET A 107 7.77 19.00 4.19
C MET A 107 6.66 17.95 4.36
N GLY A 108 7.03 16.67 4.39
CA GLY A 108 6.09 15.55 4.46
C GLY A 108 5.60 15.11 3.07
N GLN A 109 4.56 14.27 3.04
CA GLN A 109 4.06 13.59 1.83
C GLN A 109 5.13 12.80 1.06
N THR A 110 6.24 12.47 1.71
CA THR A 110 7.27 11.61 1.14
C THR A 110 7.10 10.18 1.62
N ARG A 111 7.53 9.22 0.80
CA ARG A 111 7.57 7.80 1.15
C ARG A 111 8.68 7.57 2.17
N VAL A 112 8.33 7.05 3.34
CA VAL A 112 9.25 6.73 4.43
C VAL A 112 9.07 5.27 4.81
N THR A 113 10.18 4.60 5.09
CA THR A 113 10.20 3.24 5.63
C THR A 113 10.76 3.28 7.04
N THR A 114 9.97 2.82 8.00
CA THR A 114 10.44 2.52 9.35
C THR A 114 10.83 1.04 9.38
N GLN A 115 12.07 0.75 9.74
CA GLN A 115 12.62 -0.62 9.73
C GLN A 115 12.55 -1.27 11.10
N ASN A 116 12.56 -2.60 11.12
CA ASN A 116 12.68 -3.43 12.34
C ASN A 116 11.58 -3.16 13.38
N LEU A 117 10.33 -3.01 12.93
CA LEU A 117 9.18 -2.93 13.83
C LEU A 117 8.72 -4.34 14.21
N GLN A 118 8.35 -4.54 15.47
CA GLN A 118 7.92 -5.86 15.97
C GLN A 118 6.41 -6.04 15.76
N VAL A 119 6.01 -7.19 15.22
CA VAL A 119 4.63 -7.67 15.23
C VAL A 119 4.31 -8.20 16.63
N VAL A 120 3.33 -7.61 17.30
CA VAL A 120 2.92 -7.99 18.66
C VAL A 120 1.91 -9.11 18.61
N ARG A 121 0.91 -8.98 17.73
CA ARG A 121 -0.20 -9.91 17.60
C ARG A 121 -0.84 -9.78 16.22
N THR A 122 -1.36 -10.88 15.70
CA THR A 122 -2.22 -10.93 14.52
C THR A 122 -3.62 -11.39 14.88
N ASP A 123 -4.61 -10.90 14.15
CA ASP A 123 -6.01 -11.32 14.27
C ASP A 123 -6.56 -11.49 12.85
N ALA A 124 -6.60 -12.74 12.38
CA ALA A 124 -7.04 -13.06 11.03
C ALA A 124 -8.55 -12.97 10.81
N GLU A 125 -9.36 -13.13 11.86
CA GLU A 125 -10.81 -12.99 11.76
C GLU A 125 -11.18 -11.54 11.44
N ARG A 126 -10.50 -10.59 12.09
CA ARG A 126 -10.68 -9.15 11.86
C ARG A 126 -9.75 -8.56 10.79
N GLY A 127 -8.75 -9.32 10.34
CA GLY A 127 -7.74 -8.86 9.40
C GLY A 127 -6.82 -7.77 9.96
N LEU A 128 -6.50 -7.82 11.26
CA LEU A 128 -5.69 -6.82 11.95
C LEU A 128 -4.28 -7.32 12.23
N ILE A 129 -3.31 -6.43 12.09
CA ILE A 129 -1.90 -6.66 12.46
C ILE A 129 -1.50 -5.59 13.47
N LEU A 130 -1.11 -6.00 14.67
CA LEU A 130 -0.67 -5.10 15.72
C LEU A 130 0.85 -4.96 15.66
N ILE A 131 1.32 -3.74 15.36
CA ILE A 131 2.75 -3.43 15.22
C ILE A 131 3.17 -2.51 16.37
N LYS A 132 4.27 -2.87 17.03
CA LYS A 132 4.90 -2.05 18.07
C LYS A 132 5.74 -0.95 17.41
N GLY A 133 5.28 0.29 17.52
CA GLY A 133 6.06 1.47 17.14
C GLY A 133 5.29 2.48 16.29
N ALA A 134 6.03 3.43 15.73
CA ALA A 134 5.46 4.50 14.91
C ALA A 134 5.38 4.10 13.43
N VAL A 135 4.16 4.11 12.89
CA VAL A 135 3.89 3.85 11.48
C VAL A 135 3.79 5.18 10.71
N PRO A 136 4.47 5.32 9.56
CA PRO A 136 4.43 6.55 8.78
C PRO A 136 3.07 6.73 8.09
N GLY A 137 2.37 7.80 8.44
CA GLY A 137 1.14 8.22 7.78
C GLY A 137 0.06 8.70 8.75
N SER A 138 -1.07 9.14 8.20
CA SER A 138 -2.27 9.43 8.98
C SER A 138 -3.13 8.18 9.14
N LYS A 139 -4.10 8.23 10.06
CA LYS A 139 -5.12 7.18 10.20
C LYS A 139 -5.83 6.95 8.84
N GLY A 140 -6.04 5.69 8.47
CA GLY A 140 -6.66 5.30 7.19
C GLY A 140 -5.78 5.44 5.95
N SER A 141 -4.49 5.77 6.10
CA SER A 141 -3.55 5.79 4.99
C SER A 141 -3.09 4.38 4.61
N TRP A 142 -2.74 4.21 3.33
CA TRP A 142 -2.22 2.95 2.82
C TRP A 142 -0.76 2.76 3.25
N ILE A 143 -0.50 1.60 3.83
CA ILE A 143 0.80 1.20 4.33
C ILE A 143 1.19 -0.11 3.65
N LEU A 144 2.49 -0.28 3.42
CA LEU A 144 3.10 -1.50 2.90
C LEU A 144 3.88 -2.14 4.03
N VAL A 145 3.54 -3.38 4.36
CA VAL A 145 4.25 -4.19 5.34
C VAL A 145 4.99 -5.27 4.57
N ARG A 146 6.26 -5.49 4.90
CA ARG A 146 7.12 -6.52 4.32
C ARG A 146 8.08 -7.01 5.38
N ASP A 147 8.70 -8.15 5.14
CA ASP A 147 9.71 -8.69 6.05
C ASP A 147 10.89 -7.73 6.22
N ALA A 148 11.47 -7.71 7.42
CA ALA A 148 12.63 -6.89 7.71
C ALA A 148 13.86 -7.41 6.95
N ILE A 149 14.54 -6.53 6.20
CA ILE A 149 15.74 -6.92 5.44
C ILE A 149 16.93 -7.23 6.37
N LYS A 150 16.95 -6.59 7.55
CA LYS A 150 18.09 -6.62 8.48
C LYS A 150 17.97 -7.66 9.59
N ALA A 151 16.87 -8.42 9.63
CA ALA A 151 16.62 -9.44 10.64
C ALA A 151 16.36 -10.77 9.97
N ALA A 152 16.75 -11.86 10.64
CA ALA A 152 16.39 -13.20 10.19
C ALA A 152 14.87 -13.39 10.27
N LEU A 153 14.31 -14.06 9.28
CA LEU A 153 12.91 -14.50 9.34
C LEU A 153 12.77 -15.53 10.46
N PRO A 154 11.69 -15.47 11.25
CA PRO A 154 11.44 -16.48 12.26
C PRO A 154 11.07 -17.82 11.58
N ASP A 155 11.49 -18.94 12.18
CA ASP A 155 11.40 -20.28 11.58
C ASP A 155 9.96 -20.75 11.32
N ASN A 156 9.00 -20.17 12.05
CA ASN A 156 7.57 -20.43 12.00
C ASN A 156 6.80 -19.53 11.01
N ALA A 157 7.49 -18.71 10.21
CA ALA A 157 6.84 -17.87 9.20
C ALA A 157 6.28 -18.71 8.02
N PRO A 158 5.00 -18.54 7.64
CA PRO A 158 4.42 -19.26 6.52
C PRO A 158 4.99 -18.77 5.17
N LYS A 159 5.62 -19.68 4.43
CA LYS A 159 6.11 -19.47 3.06
C LYS A 159 5.21 -20.24 2.07
N PRO A 160 4.78 -19.66 0.94
CA PRO A 160 5.03 -18.30 0.45
C PRO A 160 4.11 -17.23 1.05
N ALA A 161 2.91 -17.60 1.52
CA ALA A 161 1.99 -16.74 2.26
C ALA A 161 0.98 -17.56 3.07
N ALA A 162 0.37 -16.94 4.09
CA ALA A 162 -0.89 -17.45 4.65
C ALA A 162 -2.02 -17.07 3.70
N ILE A 163 -2.44 -18.03 2.88
CA ILE A 163 -3.52 -17.86 1.93
C ILE A 163 -4.80 -18.30 2.62
N ARG A 164 -5.88 -17.51 2.49
CA ARG A 164 -7.20 -18.03 2.85
C ARG A 164 -7.51 -19.14 1.87
N ALA A 165 -7.45 -20.39 2.31
CA ALA A 165 -7.98 -21.49 1.52
C ALA A 165 -9.44 -21.14 1.22
N VAL A 166 -9.75 -20.94 -0.07
CA VAL A 166 -11.12 -20.93 -0.53
C VAL A 166 -11.68 -22.27 -0.06
N ALA A 167 -12.64 -22.24 0.87
CA ALA A 167 -13.32 -23.45 1.27
C ALA A 167 -13.79 -24.16 -0.01
N ALA A 168 -13.31 -25.39 -0.20
CA ALA A 168 -13.96 -26.30 -1.12
C ALA A 168 -15.42 -26.48 -0.67
N ALA A 169 -16.33 -26.56 -1.65
CA ALA A 169 -17.80 -26.63 -1.58
C ALA A 169 -18.50 -25.26 -1.42
N SER A 170 -19.31 -24.81 -2.38
CA SER A 170 -20.47 -25.51 -2.91
C SER A 170 -20.25 -26.43 -4.12
N THR A 171 -20.31 -27.73 -3.84
CA THR A 171 -20.70 -28.75 -4.82
C THR A 171 -22.15 -28.49 -5.22
N SER A 172 -22.40 -28.11 -6.46
CA SER A 172 -23.68 -28.32 -7.13
C SER A 172 -23.42 -29.09 -8.42
N GLN A 173 -23.63 -30.40 -8.28
CA GLN A 173 -23.99 -31.42 -9.25
C GLN A 173 -23.78 -31.13 -10.76
N PRO A 174 -23.15 -32.05 -11.51
CA PRO A 174 -23.18 -32.02 -12.96
C PRO A 174 -24.64 -32.18 -13.41
N VAL A 175 -25.12 -31.19 -14.16
CA VAL A 175 -26.40 -31.28 -14.86
C VAL A 175 -26.37 -32.49 -15.76
N ALA A 176 -27.26 -33.43 -15.47
CA ALA A 176 -27.50 -34.62 -16.24
C ALA A 176 -27.90 -34.23 -17.67
N ASP A 177 -27.27 -34.95 -18.59
CA ASP A 177 -27.65 -35.11 -19.98
C ASP A 177 -29.15 -35.43 -20.08
N ALA A 178 -29.88 -34.62 -20.84
CA ALA A 178 -31.23 -34.92 -21.28
C ALA A 178 -31.33 -34.53 -22.77
N PRO A 179 -31.37 -35.51 -23.68
CA PRO A 179 -31.47 -35.25 -25.11
C PRO A 179 -32.91 -34.85 -25.47
N ALA A 180 -33.07 -33.68 -26.09
CA ALA A 180 -34.34 -33.30 -26.71
C ALA A 180 -34.39 -33.86 -28.12
N GLU A 181 -34.97 -35.05 -28.24
CA GLU A 181 -35.43 -35.65 -29.49
C GLU A 181 -36.70 -34.92 -29.97
N ALA A 182 -36.74 -34.60 -31.26
CA ALA A 182 -37.93 -34.13 -31.95
C ALA A 182 -39.02 -35.22 -31.97
N PRO A 183 -40.30 -34.84 -32.15
CA PRO A 183 -40.85 -35.04 -33.49
C PRO A 183 -41.80 -33.94 -33.95
N ALA A 184 -42.14 -34.05 -35.23
CA ALA A 184 -42.82 -33.12 -36.10
C ALA A 184 -44.36 -33.33 -36.20
N ALA A 185 -45.00 -32.37 -36.89
CA ALA A 185 -46.32 -32.40 -37.57
C ALA A 185 -47.57 -32.31 -36.66
N GLU A 186 -48.69 -31.64 -36.99
CA GLU A 186 -49.23 -31.06 -38.24
C GLU A 186 -50.42 -30.11 -37.91
N ALA A 187 -50.73 -29.19 -38.85
CA ALA A 187 -52.05 -28.71 -39.28
C ALA A 187 -52.85 -27.56 -38.56
N ALA A 188 -53.31 -26.66 -39.45
CA ALA A 188 -54.49 -25.76 -39.46
C ALA A 188 -54.46 -24.50 -38.56
N ALA A 189 -54.32 -23.26 -39.07
CA ALA A 189 -55.16 -22.45 -39.99
C ALA A 189 -56.30 -21.67 -39.29
N GLU A 190 -56.55 -20.44 -39.81
CA GLU A 190 -57.55 -19.43 -39.41
C GLU A 190 -57.07 -18.51 -38.26
N GLY A 191 -56.83 -17.21 -38.43
CA GLY A 191 -57.65 -16.18 -39.05
C GLY A 191 -58.08 -15.19 -37.95
N GLY A 192 -57.65 -13.93 -37.97
CA GLY A 192 -58.10 -12.95 -36.96
C GLY A 192 -57.26 -11.68 -36.89
N ASN A 193 -57.86 -10.58 -37.34
CA ASN A 193 -57.33 -9.24 -37.50
C ASN A 193 -57.76 -8.36 -36.31
N GLU A 194 -56.81 -7.69 -35.65
CA GLU A 194 -56.84 -6.29 -35.17
C GLU A 194 -55.54 -5.94 -34.42
#